data_AF-A0A9D6A0W8-F1
#
_entry.id   AF-A0A9D6A0W8-F1
#
_cell.length_a   1.000
_cell.length_b   1.000
_cell.length_c   1.000
_cell.angle_alpha   90.00
_cell.angle_beta   90.00
_cell.angle_gamma   90.00
#
_symmetry.space_group_name_H-M   'P 1'
#
loop_
_entity.id
_entity.type
_entity.pdbx_description
1 polymer ?
#
loop_
_entity_poly.entity_id
_entity_poly.type
_entity_poly.pdbx_seq_one_letter_code
_entity_poly.pdbx_strand_id
1 'polypeptide(L)' 'YKTADGTKVSIRPSGTEPKIKFYIGVRGKLTKIEELAEAEAACLDKIATIRQELGI' A
#
# COMPACT_ATOMS: atom_id res chain seq x y z
N TYR A 1 -7.79 5.66 -6.22
CA TYR A 1 -8.91 4.90 -5.64
C TYR A 1 -8.73 4.77 -4.12
N LYS A 2 -9.83 4.76 -3.37
CA LYS A 2 -9.84 4.53 -1.91
C LYS A 2 -10.90 3.47 -1.61
N THR A 3 -10.51 2.45 -0.85
CA THR A 3 -11.39 1.34 -0.42
C THR A 3 -12.04 1.64 0.93
N ALA A 4 -13.04 0.83 1.30
CA ALA A 4 -13.73 0.91 2.59
C ALA A 4 -12.80 0.68 3.79
N ASP A 5 -11.78 -0.18 3.65
CA ASP A 5 -10.79 -0.45 4.70
C ASP A 5 -9.70 0.64 4.84
N GLY A 6 -9.80 1.73 4.06
CA GLY A 6 -8.88 2.85 4.12
C GLY A 6 -7.62 2.70 3.28
N THR A 7 -7.45 1.59 2.54
CA THR A 7 -6.41 1.43 1.54
C THR A 7 -6.59 2.47 0.41
N LYS A 8 -5.47 3.02 -0.05
CA LYS A 8 -5.43 4.03 -1.13
C LYS A 8 -4.42 3.60 -2.18
N VAL A 9 -4.82 3.68 -3.44
CA VAL A 9 -3.94 3.45 -4.59
C VAL A 9 -4.07 4.64 -5.54
N SER A 10 -2.95 5.22 -5.95
CA SER A 10 -2.88 6.27 -6.97
C SER A 10 -1.83 5.91 -8.01
N ILE A 11 -2.19 6.01 -9.30
CA ILE A 11 -1.33 5.64 -10.42
C ILE A 11 -1.31 6.83 -11.36
N ARG A 12 -0.11 7.26 -11.77
CA ARG A 12 0.05 8.36 -12.74
C ARG A 12 1.27 8.17 -13.63
N PRO A 13 1.23 8.65 -14.88
CA PRO A 13 2.44 8.81 -15.66
C PRO A 13 3.35 9.85 -15.01
N SER A 14 4.66 9.63 -15.07
CA SER A 14 5.65 10.66 -14.74
C SER A 14 5.66 11.71 -15.85
N GLY A 15 5.80 12.99 -15.47
CA GLY A 15 5.83 14.10 -16.43
C GLY A 15 7.19 14.33 -17.08
N THR A 16 8.25 13.70 -16.59
CA THR A 16 9.64 13.97 -17.01
C THR A 16 10.40 12.74 -17.50
N GLU A 17 9.90 11.53 -17.23
CA GLU A 17 10.54 10.27 -17.61
C GLU A 17 9.47 9.29 -18.09
N PRO A 18 9.79 8.33 -18.98
CA PRO A 18 8.84 7.31 -19.44
C PRO A 18 8.59 6.24 -18.37
N LYS A 19 8.07 6.63 -17.21
CA LYS A 19 7.78 5.78 -16.05
C LYS A 19 6.36 6.01 -15.55
N ILE A 20 5.74 4.97 -15.02
CA ILE A 20 4.48 5.05 -14.29
C ILE A 20 4.80 5.05 -12.79
N LYS A 21 4.23 6.01 -12.04
CA LYS A 21 4.38 6.12 -10.58
C LYS A 21 3.16 5.52 -9.90
N PHE A 22 3.42 4.55 -9.03
CA PHE A 22 2.41 3.92 -8.18
C PHE A 22 2.60 4.39 -6.74
N TYR A 23 1.52 4.84 -6.12
CA TYR A 23 1.46 5.18 -4.70
C TYR A 23 0.45 4.25 -4.05
N ILE A 24 0.92 3.41 -3.12
CA ILE A 24 0.11 2.46 -2.37
C ILE A 24 0.20 2.83 -0.90
N GLY A 25 -0.94 3.10 -0.26
CA GLY A 25 -1.04 3.36 1.16
C GLY A 25 -2.03 2.39 1.78
N VAL A 26 -1.58 1.55 2.71
CA VAL A 26 -2.41 0.64 3.50
C VAL A 26 -2.54 1.17 4.93
N ARG A 27 -3.63 0.82 5.62
CA ARG A 27 -3.85 1.20 7.01
C ARG A 27 -3.97 -0.05 7.87
N GLY A 28 -2.99 -0.26 8.75
CA GLY A 28 -3.06 -1.26 9.81
C GLY A 28 -3.94 -0.81 10.97
N LYS A 29 -4.43 -1.77 11.75
CA LYS A 29 -5.03 -1.52 13.06
C LYS A 29 -3.96 -1.77 14.12
N LEU A 30 -3.85 -0.86 15.07
CA LEU A 30 -2.93 -0.98 16.19
C LEU A 30 -3.73 -0.68 17.45
N THR A 31 -3.82 -1.63 18.38
CA THR A 31 -4.51 -1.41 19.65
C THR A 31 -3.55 -1.21 20.81
N LYS A 32 -2.38 -1.85 20.74
CA LYS A 32 -1.29 -1.69 21.71
C LYS A 32 0.05 -1.57 21.01
N ILE A 33 1.04 -1.01 21.68
CA ILE A 33 2.34 -0.73 21.07
C ILE A 33 3.14 -2.01 20.79
N GLU A 34 2.91 -3.06 21.58
CA GLU A 34 3.55 -4.37 21.44
C GLU A 34 3.16 -5.06 20.13
N GLU A 35 1.99 -4.72 19.57
CA GLU A 35 1.47 -5.27 18.31
C GLU A 35 2.04 -4.54 17.08
N LEU A 36 2.88 -3.51 17.25
CA LEU A 36 3.34 -2.65 16.15
C LEU A 36 4.05 -3.45 15.06
N ALA A 37 4.98 -4.33 15.46
CA ALA A 37 5.74 -5.13 14.50
C ALA A 37 4.84 -6.06 13.67
N GLU A 38 3.83 -6.65 14.30
CA GLU A 38 2.87 -7.53 13.62
C GLU A 38 1.95 -6.73 12.68
N ALA A 39 1.48 -5.57 13.12
CA ALA A 39 0.64 -4.67 12.31
C ALA A 39 1.41 -4.14 11.08
N GLU A 40 2.70 -3.82 11.24
CA GLU A 40 3.59 -3.43 10.15
C GLU A 40 3.81 -4.58 9.15
N ALA A 41 4.09 -5.79 9.64
CA ALA A 41 4.24 -6.98 8.79
C ALA A 41 2.97 -7.23 7.96
N ALA A 42 1.79 -7.22 8.58
CA ALA A 42 0.51 -7.39 7.88
C ALA A 42 0.26 -6.30 6.82
N CYS A 43 0.70 -5.07 7.08
CA CYS A 43 0.63 -4.00 6.08
C CYS A 43 1.56 -4.27 4.89
N LEU A 44 2.78 -4.72 5.13
CA LEU A 44 3.75 -5.05 4.09
C LEU A 44 3.27 -6.21 3.22
N ASP A 45 2.72 -7.27 3.82
CA ASP A 45 2.16 -8.42 3.09
C ASP A 45 1.00 -7.98 2.17
N LYS A 46 0.17 -7.06 2.65
CA LYS A 46 -0.91 -6.49 1.83
C LYS A 46 -0.37 -5.65 0.67
N ILE A 47 0.67 -4.85 0.90
CA ILE A 47 1.34 -4.11 -0.18
C ILE A 47 1.92 -5.08 -1.21
N ALA A 48 2.57 -6.17 -0.77
CA ALA A 48 3.13 -7.18 -1.67
C ALA A 48 2.05 -7.85 -2.53
N THR A 49 0.89 -8.15 -1.93
CA THR A 49 -0.27 -8.69 -2.65
C THR A 49 -0.77 -7.72 -3.71
N ILE A 50 -0.99 -6.44 -3.35
CA ILE A 50 -1.44 -5.40 -4.29
C ILE A 50 -0.44 -5.23 -5.44
N ARG A 51 0.86 -5.26 -5.14
CA ARG A 51 1.92 -5.18 -6.13
C ARG A 51 1.88 -6.33 -7.13
N GLN A 52 1.72 -7.55 -6.63
CA GLN A 52 1.56 -8.74 -7.47
C GLN A 52 0.32 -8.64 -8.37
N GLU A 53 -0.82 -8.23 -7.83
CA GLU A 53 -2.06 -8.06 -8.59
C GLU A 53 -1.97 -6.98 -9.67
N LEU A 54 -1.20 -5.90 -9.41
CA LEU A 54 -0.94 -4.83 -10.37
C LEU A 54 0.22 -5.13 -11.33
N GLY A 55 0.97 -6.23 -11.10
CA GLY A 55 2.12 -6.63 -11.92
C GLY A 55 3.35 -5.73 -11.77
N ILE A 56 3.65 -5.24 -10.56
CA ILE A 56 4.76 -4.28 -10.25
C ILE A 56 5.64 -4.67 -9.06
#